data_AF-A0A6B3PBS7-F1
#
_entry.id   AF-A0A6B3PBS7-F1
#
_cell.length_a   1.000
_cell.length_b   1.000
_cell.length_c   1.000
_cell.angle_alpha   90.00
_cell.angle_beta   90.00
_cell.angle_gamma   90.00
#
_symmetry.space_group_name_H-M   'P 1'
#
loop_
_entity.id
_entity.type
_entity.pdbx_description
1 polymer ?
#
loop_
_entity_poly.entity_id
_entity_poly.type
_entity_poly.pdbx_seq_one_letter_code
_entity_poly.pdbx_strand_id
1 'polypeptide(L)'
;MSCCLRTALYVDEAGIDNREDYPYGYGVKGKRVPGMKSGKRTERVSWIAAINQSKMFAPLRFTGSCDRNLFENWLKKFLLPKLKPGQVIILDNATFHKSIYIEELVAKQGCEIWYLPPYSPDFNKIERWWFVLKNWMRQRLKFFENFRDCVDAAFMENPEVFP
;
A
#
# COMPACT_ATOMS: atom_id res chain seq x y z
N MET A 1 -36.12 -2.82 3.65
CA MET A 1 -35.09 -2.47 2.65
C MET A 1 -33.73 -2.74 3.27
N SER A 2 -33.08 -3.85 2.91
CA SER A 2 -31.73 -4.16 3.36
C SER A 2 -30.80 -3.13 2.74
N CYS A 3 -30.25 -2.23 3.56
CA CYS A 3 -29.14 -1.38 3.14
C CYS A 3 -27.95 -2.31 2.92
N CYS A 4 -27.80 -2.83 1.70
CA CYS A 4 -26.59 -3.55 1.30
C CYS A 4 -25.42 -2.60 1.52
N LEU A 5 -24.72 -2.74 2.64
CA LEU A 5 -23.47 -2.05 2.90
C LEU A 5 -22.55 -2.39 1.73
N ARG A 6 -22.35 -1.42 0.84
CA ARG A 6 -21.45 -1.58 -0.29
C ARG A 6 -20.06 -1.83 0.29
N THR A 7 -19.48 -2.97 -0.04
CA THR A 7 -18.16 -3.35 0.45
C THR A 7 -17.12 -2.53 -0.30
N ALA A 8 -16.42 -1.65 0.43
CA ALA A 8 -15.41 -0.76 -0.13
C ALA A 8 -14.01 -1.41 -0.09
N LEU A 9 -13.30 -1.38 -1.22
CA LEU A 9 -11.89 -1.72 -1.33
C LEU A 9 -11.07 -0.44 -1.43
N TYR A 10 -10.14 -0.24 -0.51
CA TYR A 10 -9.21 0.90 -0.54
C TYR A 10 -7.96 0.47 -1.27
N VAL A 11 -7.55 1.24 -2.28
CA VAL A 11 -6.38 0.95 -3.11
C VAL A 11 -5.39 2.09 -2.95
N ASP A 12 -4.11 1.75 -2.85
CA ASP A 12 -3.03 2.71 -2.71
C ASP A 12 -1.68 2.09 -3.05
N GLU A 13 -0.71 2.95 -3.32
CA GLU A 13 0.68 2.61 -3.53
C GLU A 13 1.54 3.07 -2.37
N ALA A 14 2.46 2.18 -1.94
CA ALA A 14 3.49 2.56 -1.00
C ALA A 14 4.85 2.01 -1.41
N GLY A 15 5.88 2.50 -0.76
CA GLY A 15 7.22 1.94 -0.89
C GLY A 15 8.03 2.15 0.37
N ILE A 16 9.06 1.32 0.52
CA ILE A 16 10.07 1.43 1.58
C ILE A 16 11.45 1.49 0.94
N ASP A 17 12.31 2.31 1.54
CA ASP A 17 13.74 2.39 1.20
C ASP A 17 14.52 1.66 2.30
N ASN A 18 15.64 1.06 1.93
CA ASN A 18 16.56 0.37 2.84
C ASN A 18 17.32 1.32 3.80
N ARG A 19 16.86 2.56 3.95
CA ARG A 19 17.39 3.56 4.90
C ARG A 19 16.43 3.94 6.01
N GLU A 20 15.27 3.29 6.07
CA GLU A 20 14.25 3.63 7.06
C GLU A 20 14.68 3.18 8.46
N ASP A 21 15.54 3.99 9.08
CA ASP A 21 15.87 3.92 10.50
C ASP A 21 14.99 4.87 11.30
N TYR A 22 14.70 4.46 12.54
CA TYR A 22 14.02 5.32 13.50
C TYR A 22 14.80 6.62 13.71
N PRO A 23 14.15 7.80 13.59
CA PRO A 23 14.81 9.08 13.83
C PRO A 23 15.07 9.35 15.32
N TYR A 24 14.60 8.47 16.20
CA TYR A 24 14.68 8.59 17.64
C TYR A 24 15.43 7.40 18.24
N GLY A 25 16.19 7.67 19.29
CA GLY A 25 16.89 6.70 20.11
C GLY A 25 16.96 7.17 21.55
N TYR A 26 17.02 6.25 22.50
CA TYR A 26 17.17 6.59 23.91
C TYR A 26 18.62 6.93 24.22
N GLY A 27 18.84 8.02 24.95
CA GLY A 27 20.15 8.49 25.36
C GLY A 27 20.09 9.25 26.68
N VAL A 28 21.26 9.51 27.26
CA VAL A 28 21.37 10.27 28.51
C VAL A 28 20.84 11.69 28.30
N LYS A 29 19.99 12.17 29.23
CA LYS A 29 19.41 13.52 29.19
C LYS A 29 20.51 14.57 29.00
N GLY A 30 20.37 15.41 27.97
CA GLY A 30 21.32 16.47 27.65
C GLY A 30 22.50 16.06 26.75
N LYS A 31 22.62 14.79 26.35
CA LYS A 31 23.63 14.34 25.38
C LYS A 31 22.99 14.03 24.03
N ARG A 32 23.61 14.49 22.94
CA ARG A 32 23.20 14.12 21.58
C ARG A 32 23.49 12.63 21.36
N VAL A 33 22.50 11.91 20.82
CA VAL A 33 22.68 10.54 20.33
C VAL A 33 23.08 10.63 18.86
N PRO A 34 24.30 10.21 18.47
CA PRO A 34 24.70 10.21 17.08
C PRO A 34 23.94 9.11 16.33
N GLY A 35 23.20 9.48 15.28
CA GLY A 35 22.61 8.55 14.33
C GLY A 35 23.40 8.57 13.03
N MET A 36 24.07 7.48 12.68
CA MET A 36 24.70 7.35 11.36
C MET A 36 23.63 6.92 10.35
N LYS A 37 23.38 7.74 9.33
CA LYS A 37 22.55 7.37 8.18
C LYS A 37 23.43 7.28 6.95
N SER A 38 23.31 6.19 6.19
CA SER A 38 24.01 6.04 4.92
C SER A 38 23.49 7.05 3.89
N GLY A 39 24.40 7.77 3.24
CA GLY A 39 24.08 8.76 2.19
C GLY A 39 23.90 8.15 0.78
N LYS A 40 24.26 6.88 0.55
CA LYS A 40 24.28 6.24 -0.78
C LYS A 40 22.88 5.83 -1.23
N ARG A 41 22.42 6.27 -2.42
CA ARG A 41 21.09 5.94 -2.97
C ARG A 41 20.97 4.41 -3.05
N THR A 42 20.04 3.85 -2.30
CA THR A 42 19.84 2.41 -2.13
C THR A 42 18.60 1.94 -2.87
N GLU A 43 18.43 0.63 -2.92
CA GLU A 43 17.28 -0.04 -3.49
C GLU A 43 15.96 0.37 -2.80
N ARG A 44 15.01 0.85 -3.59
CA ARG A 44 13.63 1.14 -3.17
C ARG A 44 12.72 0.08 -3.76
N VAL A 45 11.87 -0.50 -2.92
CA VAL A 45 10.81 -1.40 -3.36
C VAL A 45 9.49 -0.66 -3.23
N SER A 46 8.77 -0.55 -4.35
CA SER A 46 7.42 -0.01 -4.40
C SER A 46 6.44 -1.16 -4.56
N TRP A 47 5.21 -0.95 -4.09
CA TRP A 47 4.14 -1.92 -4.24
C TRP A 47 2.79 -1.23 -4.32
N ILE A 48 1.83 -1.97 -4.84
CA ILE A 48 0.42 -1.60 -4.90
C ILE A 48 -0.41 -2.76 -4.35
N ALA A 49 -1.44 -2.44 -3.57
CA ALA A 49 -2.43 -3.43 -3.15
C ALA A 49 -3.80 -2.79 -2.93
N ALA A 50 -4.80 -3.64 -2.75
CA ALA A 50 -6.12 -3.25 -2.28
C ALA A 50 -6.39 -3.86 -0.91
N ILE A 51 -7.25 -3.24 -0.11
CA ILE A 51 -7.68 -3.78 1.17
C ILE A 51 -9.17 -3.62 1.41
N ASN A 52 -9.78 -4.61 2.04
CA ASN A 52 -11.15 -4.55 2.54
C ASN A 52 -11.25 -5.26 3.88
N GLN A 53 -11.76 -4.55 4.90
CA GLN A 53 -11.97 -5.07 6.26
C GLN A 53 -10.80 -5.94 6.75
N SER A 54 -9.57 -5.39 6.71
CA SER A 54 -8.34 -6.07 7.15
C SER A 54 -7.84 -7.22 6.27
N LYS A 55 -8.50 -7.53 5.15
CA LYS A 55 -8.02 -8.50 4.16
C LYS A 55 -7.36 -7.80 2.99
N MET A 56 -6.10 -8.12 2.75
CA MET A 56 -5.34 -7.60 1.60
C MET A 56 -5.66 -8.38 0.33
N PHE A 57 -5.72 -7.65 -0.79
CA PHE A 57 -6.01 -8.16 -2.12
C PHE A 57 -4.93 -7.70 -3.09
N ALA A 58 -4.50 -8.64 -3.93
CA ALA A 58 -3.63 -8.38 -5.08
C ALA A 58 -2.37 -7.54 -4.76
N PRO A 59 -1.57 -7.84 -3.72
CA PRO A 59 -0.29 -7.16 -3.55
C PRO A 59 0.62 -7.45 -4.75
N LEU A 60 1.15 -6.38 -5.36
CA LEU A 60 2.13 -6.46 -6.44
C LEU A 60 3.30 -5.54 -6.13
N ARG A 61 4.51 -6.11 -6.14
CA ARG A 61 5.76 -5.34 -6.04
C ARG A 61 6.25 -4.95 -7.42
N PHE A 62 6.85 -3.78 -7.52
CA PHE A 62 7.50 -3.30 -8.74
C PHE A 62 8.69 -2.40 -8.42
N THR A 63 9.62 -2.30 -9.37
CA THR A 63 10.76 -1.39 -9.30
C THR A 63 10.50 -0.16 -10.17
N GLY A 64 10.67 1.04 -9.61
CA GLY A 64 10.44 2.30 -10.31
C GLY A 64 9.19 3.04 -9.82
N SER A 65 8.65 3.89 -10.70
CA SER A 65 7.47 4.71 -10.45
C SER A 65 6.18 3.96 -10.80
N CYS A 66 5.08 4.27 -10.10
CA CYS A 66 3.76 3.81 -10.52
C CYS A 66 3.30 4.67 -11.71
N ASP A 67 3.21 4.05 -12.88
CA ASP A 67 2.67 4.68 -14.08
C ASP A 67 1.25 4.15 -14.37
N ARG A 68 0.46 4.91 -15.14
CA ARG A 68 -0.91 4.52 -15.53
C ARG A 68 -0.98 3.10 -16.11
N ASN A 69 -0.04 2.73 -16.99
CA ASN A 69 -0.03 1.41 -17.61
C ASN A 69 0.21 0.28 -16.59
N LEU A 70 1.04 0.53 -15.56
CA LEU A 70 1.26 -0.44 -14.48
C LEU A 70 -0.02 -0.61 -13.68
N PHE A 71 -0.67 0.50 -13.30
CA PHE A 71 -1.93 0.50 -12.58
C PHE A 71 -3.05 -0.21 -13.35
N GLU A 72 -3.25 0.11 -14.63
CA GLU A 72 -4.27 -0.50 -15.49
C GLU A 72 -4.05 -2.02 -15.64
N ASN A 73 -2.80 -2.43 -15.91
CA ASN A 73 -2.47 -3.86 -16.00
C ASN A 73 -2.68 -4.58 -14.68
N TRP A 74 -2.29 -3.96 -13.57
CA TRP A 74 -2.46 -4.53 -12.24
C TRP A 74 -3.94 -4.70 -11.90
N LEU A 75 -4.74 -3.64 -12.09
CA LEU A 75 -6.17 -3.62 -11.87
C LEU A 75 -6.84 -4.76 -12.65
N LYS A 76 -6.57 -4.83 -13.95
CA LYS A 76 -7.16 -5.82 -14.85
C LYS A 76 -6.78 -7.26 -14.51
N LYS A 77 -5.49 -7.51 -14.25
CA LYS A 77 -4.97 -8.89 -14.09
C LYS A 77 -5.16 -9.44 -12.68
N PHE A 78 -5.08 -8.60 -11.66
CA PHE A 78 -5.01 -9.08 -10.27
C PHE A 78 -6.19 -8.65 -9.41
N LEU A 79 -6.69 -7.43 -9.56
CA LEU A 79 -7.77 -6.91 -8.70
C LEU A 79 -9.15 -7.29 -9.23
N LEU A 80 -9.48 -6.94 -10.48
CA LEU A 80 -10.81 -7.19 -11.08
C LEU A 80 -11.30 -8.64 -10.95
N PRO A 81 -10.47 -9.68 -11.19
CA PRO A 81 -10.91 -11.07 -11.07
C PRO A 81 -11.31 -11.48 -9.64
N LYS A 82 -10.87 -10.71 -8.63
CA LYS A 82 -11.18 -10.94 -7.21
C LYS A 82 -12.38 -10.13 -6.72
N LEU A 83 -12.88 -9.20 -7.54
CA LEU A 83 -14.02 -8.34 -7.21
C LEU A 83 -15.35 -9.04 -7.46
N LYS A 84 -16.33 -8.69 -6.63
CA LYS A 84 -17.73 -9.08 -6.75
C LYS A 84 -18.57 -7.87 -7.19
N PRO A 85 -19.62 -8.08 -8.00
CA PRO A 85 -20.56 -7.01 -8.35
C PRO A 85 -21.11 -6.30 -7.11
N GLY A 86 -21.27 -4.97 -7.18
CA GLY A 86 -21.73 -4.11 -6.09
C GLY A 86 -20.63 -3.63 -5.14
N GLN A 87 -19.37 -4.02 -5.35
CA GLN A 87 -18.23 -3.47 -4.62
C GLN A 87 -17.80 -2.11 -5.16
N VAL A 88 -17.24 -1.29 -4.27
CA VAL A 88 -16.74 0.05 -4.62
C VAL A 88 -15.23 0.06 -4.42
N ILE A 89 -14.50 0.51 -5.43
CA ILE A 89 -13.05 0.76 -5.35
C ILE A 89 -12.86 2.22 -4.97
N ILE A 90 -12.14 2.46 -3.87
CA ILE A 90 -11.78 3.79 -3.38
C ILE A 90 -10.31 4.02 -3.75
N LEU A 91 -10.07 5.07 -4.53
CA LEU A 91 -8.74 5.51 -4.99
C LEU A 91 -8.46 6.93 -4.52
N ASP A 92 -7.18 7.29 -4.42
CA ASP A 92 -6.80 8.69 -4.26
C ASP A 92 -7.08 9.48 -5.55
N ASN A 93 -6.87 10.80 -5.51
CA ASN A 93 -7.20 11.68 -6.62
C ASN A 93 -6.08 11.80 -7.68
N ALA A 94 -5.09 10.90 -7.70
CA ALA A 94 -3.96 10.98 -8.61
C ALA A 94 -4.39 10.87 -10.08
N THR A 95 -3.69 11.61 -10.94
CA THR A 95 -4.02 11.73 -12.38
C THR A 95 -3.90 10.43 -13.16
N PHE A 96 -3.08 9.48 -12.68
CA PHE A 96 -2.90 8.18 -13.30
C PHE A 96 -3.99 7.16 -12.94
N HIS A 97 -4.75 7.36 -11.86
CA HIS A 97 -5.95 6.56 -11.56
C HIS A 97 -7.15 6.95 -12.43
N LYS A 98 -7.15 8.18 -12.96
CA LYS A 98 -8.21 8.68 -13.82
C LYS A 98 -7.96 8.29 -15.26
N SER A 99 -8.74 7.34 -15.74
CA SER A 99 -8.76 6.91 -17.13
C SER A 99 -10.16 6.40 -17.45
N ILE A 100 -10.72 6.83 -18.58
CA ILE A 100 -12.01 6.33 -19.08
C ILE A 100 -11.96 4.80 -19.20
N TYR A 101 -10.80 4.25 -19.58
CA TYR A 101 -10.57 2.82 -19.67
C TYR A 101 -10.75 2.09 -18.32
N ILE A 102 -10.24 2.67 -17.22
CA ILE A 102 -10.37 2.10 -15.87
C ILE A 102 -11.83 2.09 -15.43
N GLU A 103 -12.54 3.20 -15.66
CA GLU A 103 -13.97 3.33 -15.32
C GLU A 103 -14.82 2.32 -16.09
N GLU A 104 -14.59 2.15 -17.39
CA GLU A 104 -15.29 1.15 -18.19
C GLU A 104 -15.00 -0.28 -17.75
N LEU A 105 -13.75 -0.61 -17.40
CA LEU A 105 -13.38 -1.94 -16.92
C LEU A 105 -14.07 -2.28 -15.59
N VAL A 106 -14.11 -1.33 -14.67
CA VAL A 106 -14.73 -1.52 -13.35
C VAL A 106 -16.27 -1.61 -13.49
N ALA A 107 -16.86 -0.77 -14.33
CA ALA A 107 -18.30 -0.82 -14.62
C ALA A 107 -18.71 -2.16 -15.27
N LYS A 108 -17.88 -2.72 -16.17
CA LYS A 108 -18.11 -4.04 -16.77
C LYS A 108 -18.15 -5.17 -15.74
N GLN A 109 -17.44 -5.03 -14.62
CA GLN A 109 -17.47 -5.98 -13.50
C GLN A 109 -18.64 -5.73 -12.53
N GLY A 110 -19.52 -4.77 -12.84
CA GLY A 110 -20.63 -4.35 -11.98
C GLY A 110 -20.16 -3.67 -10.69
N CYS A 111 -18.97 -3.08 -10.71
CA CYS A 111 -18.37 -2.35 -9.59
C CYS A 111 -18.37 -0.84 -9.87
N GLU A 112 -18.10 -0.03 -8.85
CA GLU A 112 -17.99 1.43 -8.97
C GLU A 112 -16.59 1.91 -8.53
N ILE A 113 -16.13 3.05 -9.06
CA ILE A 113 -14.91 3.73 -8.60
C ILE A 113 -15.29 5.04 -7.92
N TRP A 114 -14.83 5.24 -6.70
CA TRP A 114 -14.96 6.49 -5.96
C TRP A 114 -13.56 7.07 -5.72
N TYR A 115 -13.41 8.36 -6.01
CA TYR A 115 -12.15 9.08 -5.76
C TYR A 115 -12.26 9.84 -4.44
N LEU A 116 -11.23 9.74 -3.61
CA LEU A 116 -11.12 10.54 -2.40
C LEU A 116 -10.89 12.01 -2.74
N PRO A 117 -11.36 12.94 -1.89
CA PRO A 117 -11.02 14.35 -2.04
C PRO A 117 -9.50 14.55 -1.97
N PRO A 118 -8.96 15.60 -2.63
CA PRO A 118 -7.55 15.93 -2.53
C PRO A 118 -7.08 16.05 -1.07
N TYR A 119 -5.84 15.64 -0.80
CA TYR A 119 -5.19 15.77 0.52
C TYR A 119 -5.99 15.17 1.68
N SER A 120 -6.69 14.06 1.41
CA SER A 120 -7.53 13.37 2.41
C SER A 120 -7.01 11.96 2.75
N PRO A 121 -5.70 11.82 3.09
CA PRO A 121 -5.07 10.53 3.38
C PRO A 121 -5.73 9.79 4.56
N ASP A 122 -6.25 10.55 5.53
CA ASP A 122 -6.96 10.01 6.70
C ASP A 122 -8.19 9.15 6.35
N PHE A 123 -8.76 9.35 5.16
CA PHE A 123 -9.90 8.55 4.67
C PHE A 123 -9.45 7.26 3.96
N ASN A 124 -8.16 7.11 3.68
CA ASN A 124 -7.62 5.93 3.04
C ASN A 124 -7.19 4.88 4.08
N LYS A 125 -8.08 3.91 4.36
CA LYS A 125 -7.88 2.91 5.42
C LYS A 125 -6.62 2.04 5.23
N ILE A 126 -6.09 1.96 4.02
CA ILE A 126 -4.89 1.20 3.71
C ILE A 126 -3.61 1.85 4.25
N GLU A 127 -3.59 3.15 4.52
CA GLU A 127 -2.39 3.83 5.04
C GLU A 127 -1.98 3.30 6.40
N ARG A 128 -2.96 2.99 7.26
CA ARG A 128 -2.69 2.36 8.56
C ARG A 128 -2.06 0.97 8.40
N TRP A 129 -2.44 0.25 7.36
CA TRP A 129 -1.83 -1.03 7.00
C TRP A 129 -0.39 -0.86 6.52
N TRP A 130 -0.11 0.17 5.72
CA TRP A 130 1.26 0.50 5.34
C TRP A 130 2.14 0.82 6.54
N PHE A 131 1.62 1.54 7.53
CA PHE A 131 2.37 1.80 8.74
C PHE A 131 2.76 0.52 9.49
N VAL A 132 1.82 -0.41 9.68
CA VAL A 132 2.07 -1.68 10.37
C VAL A 132 3.04 -2.56 9.58
N LEU A 133 2.84 -2.66 8.26
CA LEU A 133 3.69 -3.44 7.38
C LEU A 133 5.14 -2.91 7.38
N LYS A 134 5.32 -1.59 7.23
CA LYS A 134 6.64 -0.94 7.29
C LYS A 134 7.29 -1.09 8.67
N ASN A 135 6.51 -0.97 9.75
CA ASN A 135 7.02 -1.19 11.10
C ASN A 135 7.52 -2.62 11.30
N TRP A 136 6.77 -3.61 10.81
CA TRP A 136 7.17 -5.02 10.85
C TRP A 136 8.49 -5.24 10.11
N MET A 137 8.63 -4.64 8.91
CA MET A 137 9.86 -4.69 8.12
C MET A 137 11.02 -4.07 8.90
N ARG A 138 10.90 -2.81 9.35
CA ARG A 138 11.96 -2.08 10.06
C ARG A 138 12.53 -2.85 11.26
N GLN A 139 11.68 -3.54 12.01
CA GLN A 139 12.13 -4.34 13.17
C GLN A 139 12.91 -5.61 12.78
N ARG A 140 12.68 -6.11 11.56
CA ARG A 140 13.18 -7.41 11.10
C ARG A 140 14.17 -7.36 9.95
N LEU A 141 14.38 -6.20 9.33
CA LEU A 141 15.31 -6.01 8.21
C LEU A 141 16.68 -6.63 8.48
N LYS A 142 17.20 -6.50 9.71
CA LYS A 142 18.49 -7.06 10.16
C LYS A 142 18.58 -8.59 10.15
N PHE A 143 17.46 -9.31 10.06
CA PHE A 143 17.41 -10.77 10.07
C PHE A 143 17.33 -11.36 8.66
N PHE A 144 17.16 -10.53 7.63
CA PHE A 144 17.12 -10.97 6.23
C PHE A 144 18.42 -10.61 5.53
N GLU A 145 18.92 -11.51 4.67
CA GLU A 145 20.09 -11.22 3.84
C GLU A 145 19.74 -10.21 2.74
N ASN A 146 18.53 -10.30 2.17
CA ASN A 146 18.06 -9.39 1.12
C ASN A 146 16.85 -8.57 1.57
N PHE A 147 16.86 -7.29 1.20
CA PHE A 147 15.76 -6.36 1.46
C PHE A 147 14.44 -6.83 0.83
N ARG A 148 14.50 -7.39 -0.38
CA ARG A 148 13.33 -7.91 -1.11
C ARG A 148 12.66 -9.09 -0.38
N ASP A 149 13.45 -9.96 0.22
CA ASP A 149 12.95 -11.14 0.94
C ASP A 149 12.21 -10.71 2.21
N CYS A 150 12.70 -9.66 2.90
CA CYS A 150 11.99 -9.05 4.02
C CYS A 150 10.63 -8.49 3.59
N VAL A 151 10.57 -7.83 2.43
CA VAL A 151 9.31 -7.31 1.89
C VAL A 151 8.34 -8.45 1.56
N ASP A 152 8.82 -9.53 0.93
CA ASP A 152 8.01 -10.71 0.64
C ASP A 152 7.46 -11.36 1.91
N ALA A 153 8.32 -11.57 2.91
CA ALA A 153 7.94 -12.13 4.19
C ALA A 153 6.88 -11.28 4.88
N ALA A 154 6.97 -9.95 4.82
CA ALA A 154 5.98 -9.06 5.40
C ALA A 154 4.58 -9.23 4.76
N PHE A 155 4.51 -9.41 3.44
CA PHE A 155 3.26 -9.66 2.73
C PHE A 155 2.72 -11.08 2.98
N MET A 156 3.59 -12.07 3.19
CA MET A 156 3.19 -13.45 3.52
C MET A 156 2.65 -13.58 4.95
N GLU A 157 3.32 -12.96 5.91
CA GLU A 157 2.91 -12.94 7.32
C GLU A 157 1.62 -12.13 7.53
N ASN A 158 1.36 -11.15 6.66
CA ASN A 158 0.21 -10.25 6.72
C ASN A 158 -0.06 -9.75 8.15
N PRO A 159 0.89 -9.02 8.76
CA PRO A 159 0.82 -8.64 10.15
C PRO A 159 -0.47 -7.86 10.43
N GLU A 160 -1.29 -8.37 11.36
CA GLU A 160 -2.61 -7.82 11.63
C GLU A 160 -2.54 -6.37 12.13
N VAL A 161 -3.43 -5.54 11.60
CA VAL A 161 -3.65 -4.18 12.10
C VAL A 161 -4.63 -4.27 13.27
N PHE A 162 -4.07 -4.55 14.44
CA PHE A 162 -4.72 -4.69 15.76
C PHE A 162 -5.64 -5.93 15.92
N PRO A 163 -5.58 -6.62 17.09
CA PRO A 163 -6.58 -7.62 17.49
C PRO A 163 -7.93 -6.98 17.87
#